data_AF-A0A0T6B593-F1
#
_entry.id   AF-A0A0T6B593-F1
#
_cell.length_a   1.000
_cell.length_b   1.000
_cell.length_c   1.000
_cell.angle_alpha   90.00
_cell.angle_beta   90.00
_cell.angle_gamma   90.00
#
_symmetry.space_group_name_H-M   'P 1'
#
loop_
_entity.id
_entity.type
_entity.pdbx_description
1 polymer ?
#
loop_
_entity_poly.entity_id
_entity_poly.type
_entity_poly.pdbx_seq_one_letter_code
_entity_poly.pdbx_strand_id
1 'polypeptide(L)'
;MPILFAGLEGTLIILNAMLYDKNKFTKEQLSSFYALAIMRFLNLCAANSDQQGTFFRIAKERNLPDWLVSIRHDLAHSQKCSSFFMLQKGIEYCFEWLKHEYWELQDREIIDFTISEAVTESIEENIHLYCEYVNSKISGEKLSSSVISMLKNLNSSKYLTPKEVLEKILQGNKLAIEKAVDVIVENNYFLAGITDDTEKIPNSHISEWESLIQYIQNHDMLMKLIKKLNCTCADSEDFSAQRLYSFWMKEILTGLITKTNEYQHSKFVCNDQTIKLQQPNESFLTQLKEFVDEALENPHPYLKNYSSW
;
A
#
# COMPACT_ATOMS: atom_id res chain seq x y z
N MET A 1 -15.75 24.36 10.88
CA MET A 1 -15.49 22.92 10.62
C MET A 1 -14.33 22.48 11.48
N PRO A 2 -14.48 21.49 12.38
CA PRO A 2 -13.32 20.78 12.90
C PRO A 2 -12.65 20.04 11.73
N ILE A 3 -11.33 20.19 11.60
CA ILE A 3 -10.50 19.46 10.64
C ILE A 3 -10.66 17.96 10.97
N LEU A 4 -10.84 17.10 9.96
CA LEU A 4 -11.10 15.65 10.01
C LEU A 4 -10.42 14.90 11.19
N PHE A 5 -9.21 15.30 11.57
CA PHE A 5 -8.45 14.75 12.69
C PHE A 5 -9.15 14.86 14.06
N ALA A 6 -9.85 15.97 14.34
CA ALA A 6 -10.45 16.22 15.64
C ALA A 6 -11.70 15.35 15.92
N GLY A 7 -12.50 15.03 14.90
CA GLY A 7 -13.65 14.13 15.08
C GLY A 7 -13.21 12.68 15.32
N LEU A 8 -12.17 12.24 14.60
CA LEU A 8 -11.55 10.92 14.78
C LEU A 8 -10.91 10.78 16.17
N GLU A 9 -10.07 11.74 16.55
CA GLU A 9 -9.42 11.74 17.87
C GLU A 9 -10.46 11.79 19.01
N GLY A 10 -11.51 12.62 18.86
CA GLY A 10 -12.61 12.68 19.82
C GLY A 10 -13.35 11.34 19.96
N THR A 11 -13.62 10.68 18.84
CA THR A 11 -14.27 9.36 18.81
C THR A 11 -13.41 8.30 19.51
N LEU A 12 -12.11 8.28 19.25
CA LEU A 12 -11.18 7.36 19.89
C LEU A 12 -11.11 7.57 21.41
N ILE A 13 -11.05 8.82 21.87
CA ILE A 13 -11.00 9.17 23.30
C ILE A 13 -12.26 8.65 24.02
N ILE A 14 -13.44 8.90 23.44
CA ILE A 14 -14.72 8.52 24.06
C ILE A 14 -14.93 7.00 24.03
N LEU A 15 -14.68 6.34 22.89
CA LEU A 15 -14.81 4.89 22.76
C LEU A 15 -13.87 4.13 23.71
N ASN A 16 -12.62 4.56 23.82
CA ASN A 16 -11.67 3.94 24.76
C ASN A 16 -12.17 4.00 26.20
N ALA A 17 -12.78 5.12 26.59
CA ALA A 17 -13.39 5.25 27.90
C ALA A 17 -14.58 4.29 28.07
N MET A 18 -15.47 4.21 27.07
CA MET A 18 -16.65 3.32 27.12
C MET A 18 -16.29 1.83 27.16
N LEU A 19 -15.19 1.44 26.52
CA LEU A 19 -14.74 0.06 26.40
C LEU A 19 -13.94 -0.46 27.60
N TYR A 20 -13.66 0.37 28.61
CA TYR A 20 -13.01 -0.12 29.84
C TYR A 20 -13.86 -1.22 30.49
N ASP A 21 -13.23 -2.35 30.77
CA ASP A 21 -13.86 -3.51 31.39
C ASP A 21 -14.34 -3.17 32.80
N LYS A 22 -15.66 -3.05 32.96
CA LYS A 22 -16.32 -2.71 34.23
C LYS A 22 -16.08 -3.74 35.34
N ASN A 23 -15.62 -4.95 35.00
CA ASN A 23 -15.29 -6.00 35.96
C ASN A 23 -13.83 -5.93 36.45
N LYS A 24 -12.96 -5.19 35.75
CA LYS A 24 -11.54 -5.06 36.09
C LYS A 24 -11.21 -3.80 36.90
N PHE A 25 -12.05 -2.77 36.83
CA PHE A 25 -11.78 -1.47 37.43
C PHE A 25 -12.84 -1.07 38.47
N THR A 26 -12.41 -0.37 39.52
CA THR A 26 -13.33 0.17 40.52
C THR A 26 -14.11 1.37 39.97
N LYS A 27 -15.21 1.74 40.65
CA LYS A 27 -16.02 2.90 40.25
C LYS A 27 -15.22 4.21 40.29
N GLU A 28 -14.28 4.34 41.22
CA GLU A 28 -13.40 5.51 41.34
C GLU A 28 -12.41 5.59 40.18
N GLN A 29 -11.86 4.45 39.76
CA GLN A 29 -10.98 4.36 38.59
C GLN A 29 -11.73 4.68 37.30
N LEU A 30 -12.92 4.08 37.10
CA LEU A 30 -13.78 4.38 35.95
C LEU A 30 -14.22 5.84 35.93
N SER A 31 -14.55 6.43 37.09
CA SER A 31 -14.85 7.86 37.20
C SER A 31 -13.67 8.71 36.72
N SER A 32 -12.44 8.32 37.08
CA SER A 32 -11.24 9.04 36.66
C SER A 32 -11.00 8.94 35.15
N PHE A 33 -11.23 7.76 34.56
CA PHE A 33 -11.15 7.57 33.11
C PHE A 33 -12.22 8.38 32.36
N TYR A 34 -13.47 8.36 32.84
CA TYR A 34 -14.56 9.12 32.22
C TYR A 34 -14.33 10.63 32.34
N ALA A 35 -13.91 11.11 33.51
CA ALA A 35 -13.55 12.50 33.72
C ALA A 35 -12.44 12.96 32.76
N LEU A 36 -11.38 12.17 32.63
CA LEU A 36 -10.27 12.49 31.73
C LEU A 36 -10.72 12.51 30.26
N ALA A 37 -11.51 11.53 29.84
CA ALA A 37 -12.00 11.45 28.47
C ALA A 37 -12.96 12.60 28.13
N ILE A 38 -13.92 12.93 29.01
CA ILE A 38 -14.80 14.09 28.84
C ILE A 38 -13.99 15.38 28.75
N MET A 39 -13.03 15.61 29.65
CA MET A 39 -12.19 16.82 29.60
C MET A 39 -11.40 16.92 28.30
N ARG A 40 -10.75 15.84 27.85
CA ARG A 40 -9.98 15.85 26.60
C ARG A 40 -10.88 16.09 25.39
N PHE A 41 -12.04 15.45 25.34
CA PHE A 41 -13.03 15.65 24.28
C PHE A 41 -13.55 17.10 24.23
N LEU A 42 -13.93 17.67 25.37
CA LEU A 42 -14.42 19.05 25.43
C LEU A 42 -13.31 20.05 25.11
N ASN A 43 -12.06 19.77 25.51
CA ASN A 43 -10.91 20.58 25.11
C ASN A 43 -10.68 20.50 23.60
N LEU A 44 -10.83 19.34 22.97
CA LEU A 44 -10.74 19.17 21.52
C LEU A 44 -11.83 19.95 20.77
N CYS A 45 -13.05 19.95 21.30
CA CYS A 45 -14.14 20.79 20.79
C CYS A 45 -13.82 22.29 20.90
N ALA A 46 -13.04 22.67 21.92
CA ALA A 46 -12.64 24.05 22.23
C ALA A 46 -11.31 24.48 21.58
N ALA A 47 -10.53 23.55 21.02
CA ALA A 47 -9.15 23.77 20.56
C ALA A 47 -9.02 24.79 19.41
N ASN A 48 -10.14 25.21 18.81
CA ASN A 48 -10.19 26.29 17.82
C ASN A 48 -10.41 27.69 18.46
N SER A 49 -10.31 27.82 19.78
CA SER A 49 -10.45 29.10 20.48
C SER A 49 -9.49 29.21 21.68
N ASP A 50 -8.56 30.16 21.59
CA ASP A 50 -7.44 30.28 22.53
C ASP A 50 -7.75 30.99 23.86
N GLN A 51 -9.02 31.11 24.30
CA GLN A 51 -9.34 31.82 25.55
C GLN A 51 -10.38 31.11 26.43
N GLN A 52 -10.07 30.94 27.72
CA GLN A 52 -10.92 30.23 28.71
C GLN A 52 -12.36 30.78 28.82
N GLY A 53 -12.61 32.04 28.45
CA GLY A 53 -13.95 32.63 28.40
C GLY A 53 -14.81 32.26 27.18
N THR A 54 -14.22 31.69 26.12
CA THR A 54 -14.96 31.36 24.88
C THR A 54 -15.56 29.96 24.88
N PHE A 55 -15.18 29.06 25.80
CA PHE A 55 -15.76 27.72 25.82
C PHE A 55 -17.25 27.71 26.08
N PHE A 56 -17.74 28.56 27.01
CA PHE A 56 -19.18 28.69 27.27
C PHE A 56 -19.92 29.22 26.03
N ARG A 57 -19.29 30.15 25.31
CA ARG A 57 -19.82 30.69 24.05
C ARG A 57 -19.85 29.64 22.94
N ILE A 58 -18.81 28.83 22.82
CA ILE A 58 -18.67 27.76 21.82
C ILE A 58 -19.55 26.56 22.16
N ALA A 59 -19.74 26.24 23.44
CA ALA A 59 -20.69 25.23 23.88
C ALA A 59 -22.11 25.63 23.43
N LYS A 60 -22.47 26.90 23.60
CA LYS A 60 -23.74 27.46 23.12
C LYS A 60 -23.84 27.47 21.59
N GLU A 61 -22.76 27.80 20.88
CA GLU A 61 -22.69 27.77 19.41
C GLU A 61 -22.73 26.34 18.84
N ARG A 62 -22.33 25.31 19.62
CA ARG A 62 -22.30 23.90 19.23
C ARG A 62 -23.38 23.03 19.90
N ASN A 63 -24.40 23.66 20.49
CA ASN A 63 -25.51 22.99 21.17
C ASN A 63 -25.11 22.00 22.28
N LEU A 64 -23.96 22.21 22.93
CA LEU A 64 -23.57 21.41 24.09
C LEU A 64 -24.37 21.86 25.32
N PRO A 65 -24.83 20.91 26.15
CA PRO A 65 -25.71 21.22 27.25
C PRO A 65 -24.92 21.79 28.44
N ASP A 66 -25.53 22.75 29.14
CA ASP A 66 -24.88 23.49 30.24
C ASP A 66 -24.32 22.56 31.33
N TRP A 67 -25.01 21.45 31.64
CA TRP A 67 -24.55 20.49 32.65
C TRP A 67 -23.22 19.81 32.29
N LEU A 68 -22.92 19.63 31.00
CA LEU A 68 -21.66 19.05 30.54
C LEU A 68 -20.51 20.07 30.62
N VAL A 69 -20.81 21.35 30.42
CA VAL A 69 -19.89 22.46 30.65
C VAL A 69 -19.59 22.61 32.15
N SER A 70 -20.59 22.45 33.01
CA SER A 70 -20.41 22.41 34.47
C SER A 70 -19.51 21.25 34.90
N ILE A 71 -19.63 20.06 34.30
CA ILE A 71 -18.71 18.94 34.56
C ILE A 71 -17.26 19.34 34.27
N ARG A 72 -16.98 20.00 33.14
CA ARG A 72 -15.62 20.46 32.82
C ARG A 72 -15.09 21.45 33.86
N HIS A 73 -15.91 22.41 34.28
CA HIS A 73 -15.54 23.39 35.29
C HIS A 73 -15.21 22.72 36.63
N ASP A 74 -16.03 21.76 37.05
CA ASP A 74 -15.85 21.01 38.29
C ASP A 74 -14.59 20.11 38.27
N LEU A 75 -14.31 19.51 37.11
CA LEU A 75 -13.11 18.69 36.90
C LEU A 75 -11.82 19.52 36.86
N ALA A 76 -11.87 20.74 36.32
CA ALA A 76 -10.71 21.64 36.22
C ALA A 76 -10.34 22.29 37.56
N HIS A 77 -11.34 22.64 38.38
CA HIS A 77 -11.14 23.31 39.67
C HIS A 77 -11.09 22.37 40.88
N SER A 78 -11.09 21.05 40.66
CA SER A 78 -10.94 20.00 41.68
C SER A 78 -11.85 20.12 42.91
N GLN A 79 -12.91 20.92 42.84
CA GLN A 79 -13.75 21.29 43.98
C GLN A 79 -14.96 20.36 44.21
N LYS A 80 -15.28 19.47 43.26
CA LYS A 80 -16.21 18.36 43.47
C LYS A 80 -16.07 17.34 42.36
N CYS A 81 -15.75 16.10 42.70
CA CYS A 81 -15.85 15.00 41.74
C CYS A 81 -17.32 14.86 41.33
N SER A 82 -17.62 15.08 40.05
CA SER A 82 -18.93 14.76 39.48
C SER A 82 -19.26 13.30 39.79
N SER A 83 -20.50 13.02 40.21
CA SER A 83 -20.87 11.64 40.57
C SER A 83 -20.61 10.69 39.40
N PHE A 84 -20.24 9.43 39.70
CA PHE A 84 -20.00 8.41 38.67
C PHE A 84 -21.14 8.33 37.64
N PHE A 85 -22.39 8.47 38.11
CA PHE A 85 -23.57 8.49 37.24
C PHE A 85 -23.56 9.69 36.27
N MET A 86 -23.22 10.89 36.74
CA MET A 86 -23.11 12.08 35.90
C MET A 86 -21.99 11.95 34.86
N LEU A 87 -20.85 11.36 35.24
CA LEU A 87 -19.75 11.10 34.31
C LEU A 87 -20.11 10.04 33.27
N GLN A 88 -20.82 8.98 33.67
CA GLN A 88 -21.32 7.97 32.74
C GLN A 88 -22.30 8.60 31.73
N LYS A 89 -23.25 9.41 32.21
CA LYS A 89 -24.15 10.17 31.32
C LYS A 89 -23.42 11.18 30.44
N GLY A 90 -22.36 11.79 30.94
CA GLY A 90 -21.47 12.66 30.18
C GLY A 90 -20.83 11.95 29.00
N ILE A 91 -20.23 10.77 29.24
CA ILE A 91 -19.61 9.96 28.19
C ILE A 91 -20.64 9.49 27.15
N GLU A 92 -21.79 8.97 27.60
CA GLU A 92 -22.88 8.55 26.71
C GLU A 92 -23.35 9.72 25.82
N TYR A 93 -23.53 10.91 26.41
CA TYR A 93 -23.92 12.11 25.67
C TYR A 93 -22.85 12.56 24.65
N CYS A 94 -21.58 12.60 25.05
CA CYS A 94 -20.47 12.97 24.14
C CYS A 94 -20.40 12.05 22.93
N PHE A 95 -20.66 10.75 23.13
CA PHE A 95 -20.68 9.77 22.05
C PHE A 95 -21.83 10.02 21.06
N GLU A 96 -23.05 10.21 21.56
CA GLU A 96 -24.22 10.51 20.72
C GLU A 96 -24.06 11.85 20.00
N TRP A 97 -23.51 12.87 20.67
CA TRP A 97 -23.20 14.15 20.04
C TRP A 97 -22.20 13.98 18.89
N LEU A 98 -21.12 13.20 19.07
CA LEU A 98 -20.17 12.89 18.00
C LEU A 98 -20.82 12.17 16.82
N LYS A 99 -21.73 11.25 17.10
CA LYS A 99 -22.47 10.53 16.06
C LYS A 99 -23.28 11.50 15.21
N HIS A 100 -24.07 12.37 15.82
CA HIS A 100 -24.96 13.30 15.11
C HIS A 100 -24.22 14.49 14.47
N GLU A 101 -23.32 15.14 15.20
CA GLU A 101 -22.72 16.41 14.79
C GLU A 101 -21.43 16.23 13.97
N TYR A 102 -20.85 15.02 13.95
CA TYR A 102 -19.68 14.71 13.13
C TYR A 102 -19.99 13.58 12.15
N TRP A 103 -20.29 12.38 12.62
CA TRP A 103 -20.36 11.20 11.75
C TRP A 103 -21.54 11.23 10.77
N GLU A 104 -22.73 11.69 11.15
CA GLU A 104 -23.87 11.82 10.22
C GLU A 104 -23.69 12.93 9.18
N LEU A 105 -22.82 13.91 9.45
CA LEU A 105 -22.40 14.89 8.44
C LEU A 105 -21.35 14.28 7.51
N GLN A 106 -20.39 13.54 8.07
CA GLN A 106 -19.37 12.85 7.28
C GLN A 106 -19.99 11.75 6.40
N ASP A 107 -21.00 11.01 6.87
CA ASP A 107 -21.69 9.97 6.09
C ASP A 107 -22.31 10.51 4.79
N ARG A 108 -22.69 11.79 4.77
CA ARG A 108 -23.22 12.46 3.56
C ARG A 108 -22.13 12.91 2.60
N GLU A 109 -20.91 13.10 3.10
CA GLU A 109 -19.75 13.62 2.33
C GLU A 109 -18.77 12.49 1.95
N ILE A 110 -18.73 11.41 2.71
CA ILE A 110 -17.95 10.21 2.44
C ILE A 110 -18.69 9.45 1.33
N ILE A 111 -18.12 9.53 0.14
CA ILE A 111 -18.58 8.75 -1.01
C ILE A 111 -17.62 7.56 -1.13
N ASP A 112 -18.18 6.37 -1.35
CA ASP A 112 -17.40 5.21 -1.75
C ASP A 112 -16.67 5.53 -3.06
N PHE A 113 -15.34 5.58 -3.02
CA PHE A 113 -14.53 5.75 -4.21
C PHE A 113 -14.52 4.44 -4.99
N THR A 114 -15.47 4.30 -5.91
CA THR A 114 -15.45 3.24 -6.92
C THR A 114 -14.47 3.64 -8.02
N ILE A 115 -13.37 2.89 -8.12
CA ILE A 115 -12.38 3.09 -9.17
C ILE A 115 -13.08 2.77 -10.50
N SER A 116 -13.34 3.78 -11.32
CA SER A 116 -14.06 3.63 -12.58
C SER A 116 -13.28 2.71 -13.54
N GLU A 117 -14.00 1.77 -14.18
CA GLU A 117 -13.47 0.87 -15.22
C GLU A 117 -12.66 1.63 -16.29
N ALA A 118 -13.06 2.85 -16.63
CA ALA A 118 -12.37 3.71 -17.61
C ALA A 118 -10.96 4.15 -17.16
N VAL A 119 -10.73 4.37 -15.86
CA VAL A 119 -9.38 4.69 -15.33
C VAL A 119 -8.48 3.45 -15.46
N THR A 120 -9.06 2.28 -15.21
CA THR A 120 -8.38 1.00 -15.27
C THR A 120 -8.03 0.54 -16.68
N GLU A 121 -8.86 0.81 -17.68
CA GLU A 121 -8.55 0.56 -19.10
C GLU A 121 -7.44 1.49 -19.60
N SER A 122 -7.50 2.78 -19.22
CA SER A 122 -6.46 3.75 -19.59
C SER A 122 -5.08 3.38 -19.03
N ILE A 123 -5.02 2.80 -17.82
CA ILE A 123 -3.77 2.30 -17.24
C ILE A 123 -3.21 1.13 -18.06
N GLU A 124 -4.05 0.18 -18.44
CA GLU A 124 -3.63 -1.00 -19.23
C GLU A 124 -3.10 -0.58 -20.60
N GLU A 125 -3.81 0.30 -21.30
CA GLU A 125 -3.35 0.86 -22.58
C GLU A 125 -1.96 1.50 -22.47
N ASN A 126 -1.71 2.28 -21.41
CA ASN A 126 -0.40 2.89 -21.19
C ASN A 126 0.69 1.84 -20.88
N ILE A 127 0.37 0.77 -20.15
CA ILE A 127 1.30 -0.33 -19.89
C ILE A 127 1.64 -1.06 -21.20
N HIS A 128 0.65 -1.35 -22.04
CA HIS A 128 0.86 -1.96 -23.36
C HIS A 128 1.81 -1.14 -24.23
N LEU A 129 1.62 0.18 -24.28
CA LEU A 129 2.49 1.09 -25.03
C LEU A 129 3.92 1.13 -24.45
N TYR A 130 4.07 1.05 -23.13
CA TYR A 130 5.38 0.92 -22.49
C TYR A 130 6.07 -0.39 -22.85
N CYS A 131 5.35 -1.52 -22.82
CA CYS A 131 5.91 -2.83 -23.19
C CYS A 131 6.31 -2.87 -24.67
N GLU A 132 5.50 -2.30 -25.55
CA GLU A 132 5.84 -2.16 -26.98
C GLU A 132 7.11 -1.31 -27.16
N TYR A 133 7.22 -0.21 -26.41
CA TYR A 133 8.42 0.63 -26.40
C TYR A 133 9.67 -0.16 -25.98
N VAL A 134 9.61 -0.92 -24.88
CA VAL A 134 10.72 -1.77 -24.41
C VAL A 134 11.08 -2.83 -25.44
N ASN A 135 10.09 -3.53 -25.98
CA ASN A 135 10.32 -4.58 -26.98
C ASN A 135 10.90 -4.05 -28.29
N SER A 136 10.52 -2.84 -28.71
CA SER A 136 11.13 -2.19 -29.87
C SER A 136 12.62 -1.91 -29.68
N LYS A 137 13.05 -1.61 -28.44
CA LYS A 137 14.48 -1.42 -28.14
C LYS A 137 15.26 -2.73 -28.19
N ILE A 138 14.63 -3.81 -27.76
CA ILE A 138 15.21 -5.15 -27.75
C ILE A 138 15.35 -5.71 -29.18
N SER A 139 14.27 -5.63 -29.96
CA SER A 139 14.18 -6.19 -31.33
C SER A 139 14.74 -5.27 -32.41
N GLY A 140 14.85 -3.96 -32.14
CA GLY A 140 15.18 -2.95 -33.13
C GLY A 140 14.02 -2.62 -34.09
N GLU A 141 12.80 -3.06 -33.78
CA GLU A 141 11.61 -2.80 -34.59
C GLU A 141 11.17 -1.34 -34.55
N LYS A 142 10.43 -0.92 -35.58
CA LYS A 142 9.88 0.44 -35.64
C LYS A 142 8.70 0.56 -34.66
N LEU A 143 8.75 1.60 -33.83
CA LEU A 143 7.67 1.99 -32.94
C LEU A 143 6.37 2.26 -33.71
N SER A 144 5.23 1.81 -33.16
CA SER A 144 3.92 2.18 -33.68
C SER A 144 3.65 3.68 -33.56
N SER A 145 2.73 4.17 -34.39
CA SER A 145 2.26 5.55 -34.33
C SER A 145 1.67 5.92 -32.96
N SER A 146 1.05 4.96 -32.27
CA SER A 146 0.51 5.11 -30.92
C SER A 146 1.61 5.37 -29.89
N VAL A 147 2.68 4.57 -29.88
CA VAL A 147 3.81 4.79 -28.95
C VAL A 147 4.52 6.11 -29.24
N ILE A 148 4.69 6.48 -30.51
CA ILE A 148 5.27 7.78 -30.88
C ILE A 148 4.40 8.93 -30.35
N SER A 149 3.08 8.81 -30.43
CA SER A 149 2.15 9.83 -29.90
C SER A 149 2.22 9.93 -28.38
N MET A 150 2.29 8.80 -27.68
CA MET A 150 2.47 8.73 -26.23
C MET A 150 3.76 9.42 -25.80
N LEU A 151 4.89 9.09 -26.43
CA LEU A 151 6.19 9.71 -26.13
C LEU A 151 6.19 11.22 -26.37
N LYS A 152 5.47 11.70 -27.40
CA LYS A 152 5.27 13.14 -27.64
C LYS A 152 4.43 13.80 -26.56
N ASN A 153 3.34 13.17 -26.13
CA ASN A 153 2.46 13.66 -25.06
C ASN A 153 3.19 13.75 -23.71
N LEU A 154 4.18 12.88 -23.47
CA LEU A 154 5.03 12.92 -22.27
C LEU A 154 6.06 14.08 -22.27
N ASN A 155 5.97 15.03 -23.22
CA ASN A 155 6.72 16.30 -23.29
C ASN A 155 8.24 16.13 -23.13
N SER A 156 8.89 15.43 -24.06
CA SER A 156 10.33 15.22 -23.99
C SER A 156 10.98 15.50 -25.34
N SER A 157 11.70 16.62 -25.48
CA SER A 157 12.53 16.89 -26.66
C SER A 157 13.79 16.01 -26.74
N LYS A 158 13.83 14.92 -25.97
CA LYS A 158 14.96 14.01 -25.77
C LYS A 158 14.44 12.58 -25.62
N TYR A 159 15.21 11.61 -26.09
CA TYR A 159 14.92 10.18 -25.90
C TYR A 159 14.79 9.85 -24.41
N LEU A 160 13.60 9.43 -23.98
CA LEU A 160 13.32 9.00 -22.61
C LEU A 160 13.91 7.60 -22.35
N THR A 161 14.31 7.34 -21.11
CA THR A 161 14.66 6.00 -20.63
C THR A 161 13.40 5.20 -20.27
N PRO A 162 13.43 3.85 -20.28
CA PRO A 162 12.29 3.04 -19.86
C PRO A 162 11.83 3.41 -18.44
N LYS A 163 12.77 3.74 -17.55
CA LYS A 163 12.48 4.19 -16.19
C LYS A 163 11.64 5.48 -16.16
N GLU A 164 12.01 6.51 -16.92
CA GLU A 164 11.29 7.79 -16.94
C GLU A 164 9.88 7.64 -17.53
N VAL A 165 9.70 6.77 -18.52
CA VAL A 165 8.38 6.46 -19.09
C VAL A 165 7.52 5.74 -18.04
N LEU A 166 8.09 4.75 -17.37
CA LEU A 166 7.42 3.97 -16.33
C LEU A 166 6.97 4.85 -15.15
N GLU A 167 7.84 5.71 -14.64
CA GLU A 167 7.54 6.60 -13.52
C GLU A 167 6.38 7.56 -13.86
N LYS A 168 6.32 8.04 -15.12
CA LYS A 168 5.23 8.91 -15.58
C LYS A 168 3.90 8.18 -15.76
N ILE A 169 3.93 6.89 -16.14
CA ILE A 169 2.72 6.07 -16.33
C ILE A 169 2.17 5.61 -14.98
N LEU A 170 3.03 5.06 -14.12
CA LEU A 170 2.60 4.42 -12.89
C LEU A 170 2.38 5.42 -11.76
N GLN A 171 3.07 6.57 -11.75
CA GLN A 171 2.91 7.66 -10.77
C GLN A 171 2.92 7.22 -9.29
N GLY A 172 3.49 6.06 -8.97
CA GLY A 172 3.42 5.46 -7.63
C GLY A 172 2.03 4.94 -7.22
N ASN A 173 1.08 4.85 -8.14
CA ASN A 173 -0.25 4.30 -7.88
C ASN A 173 -0.15 2.77 -7.72
N LYS A 174 -0.40 2.28 -6.50
CA LYS A 174 -0.36 0.85 -6.17
C LYS A 174 -1.22 -0.01 -7.12
N LEU A 175 -2.41 0.47 -7.49
CA LEU A 175 -3.28 -0.24 -8.44
C LEU A 175 -2.67 -0.30 -9.85
N ALA A 176 -2.01 0.77 -10.29
CA ALA A 176 -1.38 0.79 -11.60
C ALA A 176 -0.20 -0.19 -11.65
N ILE A 177 0.57 -0.28 -10.58
CA ILE A 177 1.68 -1.24 -10.44
C ILE A 177 1.15 -2.67 -10.42
N GLU A 178 0.06 -2.89 -9.69
CA GLU A 178 -0.61 -4.18 -9.64
C GLU A 178 -1.05 -4.64 -11.03
N LYS A 179 -1.73 -3.76 -11.77
CA LYS A 179 -2.14 -4.01 -13.15
C LYS A 179 -0.96 -4.20 -14.09
N ALA A 180 0.13 -3.46 -13.89
CA ALA A 180 1.33 -3.66 -14.68
C ALA A 180 1.87 -5.09 -14.55
N VAL A 181 1.90 -5.65 -13.33
CA VAL A 181 2.30 -7.05 -13.15
C VAL A 181 1.38 -8.00 -13.92
N ASP A 182 0.07 -7.80 -13.82
CA ASP A 182 -0.92 -8.66 -14.47
C ASP A 182 -0.82 -8.58 -16.01
N VAL A 183 -0.86 -7.37 -16.59
CA VAL A 183 -0.74 -7.14 -18.05
C VAL A 183 0.58 -7.68 -18.61
N ILE A 184 1.68 -7.49 -17.89
CA ILE A 184 3.01 -7.86 -18.40
C ILE A 184 3.18 -9.37 -18.53
N VAL A 185 2.70 -10.11 -17.53
CA VAL A 185 2.81 -11.58 -17.55
C VAL A 185 1.76 -12.18 -18.48
N GLU A 186 0.51 -11.70 -18.46
CA GLU A 186 -0.58 -12.25 -19.29
C GLU A 186 -0.36 -12.07 -20.80
N ASN A 187 0.30 -10.98 -21.20
CA ASN A 187 0.59 -10.71 -22.61
C ASN A 187 1.95 -11.23 -23.07
N ASN A 188 2.61 -12.08 -22.27
CA ASN A 188 3.91 -12.68 -22.58
C ASN A 188 5.00 -11.63 -22.92
N TYR A 189 4.91 -10.40 -22.40
CA TYR A 189 5.84 -9.33 -22.77
C TYR A 189 7.28 -9.61 -22.34
N PHE A 190 7.47 -10.32 -21.22
CA PHE A 190 8.77 -10.81 -20.79
C PHE A 190 9.41 -11.82 -21.75
N LEU A 191 8.60 -12.47 -22.59
CA LEU A 191 9.05 -13.51 -23.51
C LEU A 191 9.35 -12.97 -24.91
N ALA A 192 8.88 -11.76 -25.21
CA ALA A 192 8.97 -11.17 -26.54
C ALA A 192 10.44 -11.00 -26.97
N GLY A 193 10.75 -11.53 -28.16
CA GLY A 193 12.08 -11.41 -28.77
C GLY A 193 13.12 -12.43 -28.29
N ILE A 194 12.75 -13.36 -27.38
CA ILE A 194 13.62 -14.44 -26.94
C ILE A 194 13.40 -15.67 -27.82
N THR A 195 14.47 -16.28 -28.31
CA THR A 195 14.42 -17.52 -29.09
C THR A 195 14.52 -18.75 -28.19
N ASP A 196 13.79 -19.83 -28.55
CA ASP A 196 13.69 -21.09 -27.80
C ASP A 196 15.02 -21.81 -27.56
N ASP A 197 16.03 -21.54 -28.40
CA ASP A 197 17.36 -22.12 -28.31
C ASP A 197 18.21 -21.51 -27.18
N THR A 198 17.71 -20.49 -26.48
CA THR A 198 18.48 -19.85 -25.41
C THR A 198 18.46 -20.67 -24.12
N GLU A 199 19.64 -20.93 -23.56
CA GLU A 199 19.81 -21.54 -22.23
C GLU A 199 19.67 -20.53 -21.07
N LYS A 200 19.68 -19.22 -21.40
CA LYS A 200 19.57 -18.11 -20.45
C LYS A 200 18.93 -16.90 -21.12
N ILE A 201 18.33 -16.02 -20.31
CA ILE A 201 17.77 -14.76 -20.82
C ILE A 201 18.92 -13.87 -21.31
N PRO A 202 18.83 -13.27 -22.52
CA PRO A 202 19.86 -12.36 -23.01
C PRO A 202 20.01 -11.12 -22.11
N ASN A 203 21.25 -10.70 -21.87
CA ASN A 203 21.54 -9.54 -21.02
C ASN A 203 20.84 -8.25 -21.49
N SER A 204 20.62 -8.10 -22.81
CA SER A 204 19.89 -6.98 -23.38
C SER A 204 18.43 -6.91 -22.89
N HIS A 205 17.81 -8.07 -22.67
CA HIS A 205 16.44 -8.14 -22.13
C HIS A 205 16.48 -7.81 -20.64
N ILE A 206 17.43 -8.39 -19.90
CA ILE A 206 17.59 -8.13 -18.45
C ILE A 206 17.75 -6.62 -18.21
N SER A 207 18.63 -5.94 -18.95
CA SER A 207 18.91 -4.51 -18.74
C SER A 207 17.72 -3.59 -19.03
N GLU A 208 16.88 -3.92 -20.02
CA GLU A 208 15.73 -3.08 -20.36
C GLU A 208 14.57 -3.28 -19.36
N TRP A 209 14.38 -4.50 -18.86
CA TRP A 209 13.36 -4.81 -17.85
C TRP A 209 13.80 -4.55 -16.40
N GLU A 210 15.11 -4.38 -16.15
CA GLU A 210 15.68 -4.13 -14.81
C GLU A 210 15.00 -2.94 -14.10
N SER A 211 14.78 -1.85 -14.83
CA SER A 211 14.15 -0.64 -14.27
C SER A 211 12.72 -0.90 -13.78
N LEU A 212 11.95 -1.73 -14.51
CA LEU A 212 10.61 -2.11 -14.10
C LEU A 212 10.65 -3.00 -12.85
N ILE A 213 11.51 -4.02 -12.84
CA ILE A 213 11.56 -4.98 -11.73
C ILE A 213 12.02 -4.28 -10.45
N GLN A 214 12.99 -3.36 -10.54
CA GLN A 214 13.38 -2.48 -9.42
C GLN A 214 12.21 -1.59 -8.97
N TYR A 215 11.44 -1.03 -9.91
CA TYR A 215 10.28 -0.22 -9.56
C TYR A 215 9.19 -1.04 -8.84
N ILE A 216 8.91 -2.26 -9.30
CA ILE A 216 8.00 -3.20 -8.65
C ILE A 216 8.49 -3.57 -7.24
N GLN A 217 9.81 -3.77 -7.09
CA GLN A 217 10.42 -4.04 -5.79
C GLN A 217 10.27 -2.86 -4.82
N ASN A 218 10.51 -1.63 -5.28
CA ASN A 218 10.39 -0.42 -4.46
C ASN A 218 8.97 -0.17 -3.93
N HIS A 219 7.97 -0.85 -4.48
CA HIS A 219 6.56 -0.73 -4.08
C HIS A 219 6.00 -2.03 -3.48
N ASP A 220 6.86 -2.92 -2.97
CA ASP A 220 6.50 -4.18 -2.29
C ASP A 220 5.66 -5.17 -3.13
N MET A 221 5.76 -5.11 -4.47
CA MET A 221 4.98 -5.94 -5.39
C MET A 221 5.78 -7.10 -6.01
N LEU A 222 7.05 -7.27 -5.62
CA LEU A 222 7.94 -8.28 -6.21
C LEU A 222 7.44 -9.71 -5.99
N MET A 223 6.85 -10.00 -4.82
CA MET A 223 6.28 -11.31 -4.53
C MET A 223 5.06 -11.62 -5.42
N LYS A 224 4.22 -10.62 -5.71
CA LYS A 224 3.09 -10.78 -6.64
C LYS A 224 3.59 -11.15 -8.04
N LEU A 225 4.67 -10.51 -8.50
CA LEU A 225 5.31 -10.87 -9.78
C LEU A 225 5.80 -12.32 -9.78
N ILE A 226 6.52 -12.76 -8.74
CA ILE A 226 7.03 -14.15 -8.64
C ILE A 226 5.87 -15.16 -8.67
N LYS A 227 4.81 -14.92 -7.89
CA LYS A 227 3.62 -15.79 -7.88
C LYS A 227 2.94 -15.83 -9.24
N LYS A 228 2.76 -14.68 -9.90
CA LYS A 228 2.12 -14.61 -11.23
C LYS A 228 2.93 -15.34 -12.30
N LEU A 229 4.26 -15.19 -12.29
CA LEU A 229 5.16 -15.93 -13.18
C LEU A 229 5.05 -17.44 -12.94
N ASN A 230 4.97 -17.88 -11.67
CA ASN A 230 4.82 -19.29 -11.34
C ASN A 230 3.46 -19.86 -11.79
N CYS A 231 2.36 -19.14 -11.56
CA CYS A 231 1.03 -19.54 -12.04
C CYS A 231 0.99 -19.63 -13.57
N THR A 232 1.50 -18.61 -14.27
CA THR A 232 1.48 -18.59 -15.74
C THR A 232 2.41 -19.67 -16.33
N CYS A 233 3.51 -19.99 -15.65
CA CYS A 233 4.35 -21.14 -15.96
C CYS A 233 3.60 -22.48 -15.79
N ALA A 234 2.72 -22.58 -14.78
CA ALA A 234 1.92 -23.79 -14.56
C ALA A 234 0.76 -23.93 -15.55
N ASP A 235 0.15 -22.81 -15.92
CA ASP A 235 -1.06 -22.78 -16.75
C ASP A 235 -0.75 -22.75 -18.26
N SER A 236 0.46 -22.38 -18.67
CA SER A 236 0.85 -22.30 -20.09
C SER A 236 0.89 -23.69 -20.75
N GLU A 237 0.26 -23.87 -21.90
CA GLU A 237 0.39 -25.09 -22.71
C GLU A 237 1.67 -25.11 -23.57
N ASP A 238 2.31 -23.94 -23.74
CA ASP A 238 3.54 -23.79 -24.53
C ASP A 238 4.78 -24.09 -23.68
N PHE A 239 5.47 -25.18 -24.01
CA PHE A 239 6.71 -25.63 -23.37
C PHE A 239 7.83 -24.58 -23.44
N SER A 240 7.90 -23.82 -24.51
CA SER A 240 8.91 -22.77 -24.68
C SER A 240 8.64 -21.62 -23.71
N ALA A 241 7.38 -21.16 -23.63
CA ALA A 241 6.97 -20.15 -22.66
C ALA A 241 7.20 -20.58 -21.20
N GLN A 242 6.84 -21.83 -20.85
CA GLN A 242 7.10 -22.39 -19.51
C GLN A 242 8.58 -22.32 -19.13
N ARG A 243 9.46 -22.72 -20.07
CA ARG A 243 10.91 -22.68 -19.87
C ARG A 243 11.40 -21.25 -19.67
N LEU A 244 10.94 -20.29 -20.46
CA LEU A 244 11.37 -18.90 -20.34
C LEU A 244 10.87 -18.23 -19.05
N TYR A 245 9.65 -18.51 -18.61
CA TYR A 245 9.15 -18.07 -17.30
C TYR A 245 10.03 -18.59 -16.16
N SER A 246 10.43 -19.85 -16.25
CA SER A 246 11.34 -20.47 -15.29
C SER A 246 12.71 -19.78 -15.23
N PHE A 247 13.21 -19.29 -16.36
CA PHE A 247 14.45 -18.49 -16.41
C PHE A 247 14.28 -17.11 -15.79
N TRP A 248 13.15 -16.42 -16.02
CA TRP A 248 12.90 -15.12 -15.41
C TRP A 248 12.79 -15.22 -13.88
N MET A 249 12.12 -16.26 -13.38
CA MET A 249 12.08 -16.55 -11.95
C MET A 249 13.48 -16.78 -11.39
N LYS A 250 14.30 -17.59 -12.06
CA LYS A 250 15.69 -17.85 -11.67
C LYS A 250 16.52 -16.56 -11.62
N GLU A 251 16.41 -15.68 -12.62
CA GLU A 251 17.15 -14.42 -12.66
C GLU A 251 16.76 -13.49 -11.49
N ILE A 252 15.46 -13.30 -11.25
CA ILE A 252 14.96 -12.47 -10.14
C ILE A 252 15.47 -13.00 -8.80
N LEU A 253 15.37 -14.31 -8.58
CA LEU A 253 15.75 -14.92 -7.31
C LEU A 253 17.27 -14.94 -7.12
N THR A 254 18.04 -15.15 -8.18
CA THR A 254 19.50 -15.00 -8.15
C THR A 254 19.89 -13.56 -7.78
N GLY A 255 19.22 -12.55 -8.35
CA GLY A 255 19.42 -11.14 -8.01
C GLY A 255 19.13 -10.79 -6.54
N LEU A 256 18.18 -11.48 -5.91
CA LEU A 256 17.88 -11.33 -4.48
C LEU A 256 18.93 -12.01 -3.59
N ILE A 257 19.38 -13.21 -3.98
CA ILE A 257 20.37 -14.00 -3.24
C ILE A 257 21.73 -13.31 -3.22
N THR A 258 22.19 -12.77 -4.36
CA THR A 258 23.48 -12.05 -4.42
C THR A 258 23.54 -10.90 -3.44
N LYS A 259 22.42 -10.22 -3.21
CA LYS A 259 22.29 -9.13 -2.23
C LYS A 259 22.14 -9.60 -0.79
N THR A 260 21.60 -10.79 -0.57
CA THR A 260 21.44 -11.39 0.75
C THR A 260 22.77 -12.02 1.24
N ASN A 261 23.55 -12.60 0.31
CA ASN A 261 24.83 -13.27 0.58
C ASN A 261 26.05 -12.34 0.65
N GLU A 262 25.92 -11.04 0.39
CA GLU A 262 26.97 -10.05 0.75
C GLU A 262 27.29 -10.07 2.27
N TYR A 263 26.46 -10.73 3.10
CA TYR A 263 26.68 -10.97 4.54
C TYR A 263 27.29 -12.34 4.92
N GLN A 264 27.41 -13.32 4.01
CA GLN A 264 27.96 -14.65 4.34
C GLN A 264 28.95 -15.15 3.28
N HIS A 265 30.17 -15.44 3.73
CA HIS A 265 31.35 -15.76 2.93
C HIS A 265 31.15 -16.68 1.70
N SER A 266 31.64 -16.19 0.56
CA SER A 266 32.34 -16.91 -0.52
C SER A 266 31.81 -18.30 -0.94
N LYS A 267 31.04 -18.36 -2.04
CA LYS A 267 31.26 -19.34 -3.13
C LYS A 267 30.37 -19.19 -4.38
N PHE A 268 29.44 -18.24 -4.44
CA PHE A 268 28.75 -17.93 -5.69
C PHE A 268 29.50 -16.80 -6.39
N VAL A 269 30.15 -17.15 -7.50
CA VAL A 269 30.77 -16.19 -8.42
C VAL A 269 29.67 -15.24 -8.87
N CYS A 270 29.77 -13.98 -8.45
CA CYS A 270 29.00 -12.89 -9.00
C CYS A 270 29.43 -12.76 -10.47
N ASN A 271 28.66 -13.35 -11.37
CA ASN A 271 28.73 -12.94 -12.76
C ASN A 271 28.06 -11.56 -12.83
N ASP A 272 28.74 -10.58 -13.45
CA ASP A 272 28.25 -9.22 -13.78
C ASP A 272 26.95 -9.19 -14.64
N GLN A 273 26.24 -10.32 -14.76
CA GLN A 273 25.12 -10.60 -15.65
C GLN A 273 23.77 -10.71 -14.92
N THR A 274 23.75 -10.58 -13.58
CA THR A 274 22.53 -10.76 -12.77
C THR A 274 21.76 -9.45 -12.59
N ILE A 275 20.44 -9.55 -12.51
CA ILE A 275 19.57 -8.40 -12.25
C ILE A 275 19.92 -7.74 -10.91
N LYS A 276 20.06 -6.40 -10.90
CA LYS A 276 20.41 -5.68 -9.68
C LYS A 276 19.15 -5.36 -8.91
N LEU A 277 18.99 -5.98 -7.75
CA LEU A 277 17.87 -5.74 -6.85
C LEU A 277 18.35 -5.11 -5.54
N GLN A 278 17.42 -4.54 -4.79
CA GLN A 278 17.67 -4.04 -3.43
C GLN A 278 17.61 -5.19 -2.42
N GLN A 279 18.14 -4.95 -1.21
CA GLN A 279 18.05 -5.93 -0.13
C GLN A 279 16.58 -6.17 0.24
N PRO A 280 16.11 -7.43 0.23
CA PRO A 280 14.73 -7.73 0.61
C PRO A 280 14.49 -7.46 2.10
N ASN A 281 13.28 -7.02 2.44
CA ASN A 281 12.86 -6.85 3.83
C ASN A 281 12.48 -8.20 4.48
N GLU A 282 12.40 -8.24 5.82
CA GLU A 282 12.08 -9.49 6.55
C GLU A 282 10.71 -10.06 6.15
N SER A 283 9.72 -9.20 5.92
CA SER A 283 8.37 -9.62 5.49
C SER A 283 8.39 -10.35 4.16
N PHE A 284 9.16 -9.86 3.19
CA PHE A 284 9.35 -10.49 1.89
C PHE A 284 10.06 -11.85 2.02
N LEU A 285 11.08 -11.94 2.88
CA LEU A 285 11.79 -13.21 3.12
C LEU A 285 10.88 -14.28 3.73
N THR A 286 9.97 -13.90 4.64
CA THR A 286 8.95 -14.81 5.16
C THR A 286 8.02 -15.30 4.06
N GLN A 287 7.49 -14.39 3.24
CA GLN A 287 6.61 -14.76 2.10
C GLN A 287 7.32 -15.64 1.07
N LEU A 288 8.62 -15.38 0.82
CA LEU A 288 9.42 -16.17 -0.09
C LEU A 288 9.63 -17.58 0.44
N LYS A 289 9.89 -17.72 1.75
CA LYS A 289 10.03 -19.04 2.38
C LYS A 289 8.75 -19.85 2.28
N GLU A 290 7.61 -19.25 2.61
CA GLU A 290 6.29 -19.89 2.46
C GLU A 290 6.04 -20.33 1.01
N PHE A 291 6.36 -19.48 0.04
CA PHE A 291 6.23 -19.81 -1.39
C PHE A 291 7.14 -20.98 -1.80
N VAL A 292 8.38 -21.02 -1.32
CA VAL A 292 9.31 -22.13 -1.60
C VAL A 292 8.82 -23.43 -0.96
N ASP A 293 8.35 -23.37 0.28
CA ASP A 293 7.79 -24.54 0.97
C ASP A 293 6.56 -25.09 0.21
N GLU A 294 5.65 -24.21 -0.24
CA GLU A 294 4.48 -24.56 -1.07
C GLU A 294 4.90 -25.17 -2.42
N ALA A 295 5.91 -24.60 -3.07
CA ALA A 295 6.42 -25.09 -4.35
C ALA A 295 7.16 -26.45 -4.22
N LEU A 296 7.71 -26.76 -3.05
CA LEU A 296 8.31 -28.07 -2.75
C LEU A 296 7.25 -29.14 -2.46
N GLU A 297 6.11 -28.76 -1.86
CA GLU A 297 4.99 -29.67 -1.63
C GLU A 297 4.26 -30.05 -2.93
N ASN A 298 4.19 -29.12 -3.90
CA ASN A 298 3.60 -29.35 -5.23
C ASN A 298 4.62 -29.03 -6.34
N PRO A 299 5.62 -29.89 -6.58
CA PRO A 299 6.72 -29.60 -7.48
C PRO A 299 6.27 -29.55 -8.94
N HIS A 300 6.39 -28.37 -9.55
CA HIS A 300 6.17 -28.18 -10.98
C HIS A 300 7.20 -28.98 -11.81
N PRO A 301 6.89 -29.48 -13.03
CA PRO A 301 7.86 -30.21 -13.87
C PRO A 301 9.16 -29.43 -14.12
N TYR A 302 9.06 -28.10 -14.15
CA TYR A 302 10.19 -27.20 -14.37
C TYR A 302 10.80 -26.66 -13.09
N LEU A 303 10.35 -27.11 -11.91
CA LEU A 303 10.91 -26.69 -10.62
C LEU A 303 12.44 -26.76 -10.69
N LYS A 304 13.01 -27.84 -11.23
CA LYS A 304 14.47 -28.02 -11.46
C LYS A 304 15.19 -26.89 -12.19
N ASN A 305 14.52 -26.16 -13.08
CA ASN A 305 15.14 -25.08 -13.85
C ASN A 305 15.40 -23.83 -13.01
N TYR A 306 14.63 -23.67 -11.94
CA TYR A 306 14.77 -22.58 -10.99
C TYR A 306 15.17 -23.10 -9.60
N SER A 307 15.09 -24.43 -9.37
CA SER A 307 15.35 -25.10 -8.09
C SER A 307 16.74 -25.61 -7.83
N SER A 308 17.72 -25.09 -8.55
CA SER A 308 19.09 -25.07 -8.06
C SER A 308 19.29 -24.01 -6.97
N TRP A 309 18.26 -23.80 -6.11
CA TRP A 309 18.24 -22.88 -4.97
C TRP A 309 19.20 -23.34 -3.88
#